data_AF-A0A7Y4YEZ9-F1
#
_entry.id   AF-A0A7Y4YEZ9-F1
#
_cell.length_a   1.000
_cell.length_b   1.000
_cell.length_c   1.000
_cell.angle_alpha   90.00
_cell.angle_beta   90.00
_cell.angle_gamma   90.00
#
_symmetry.space_group_name_H-M   'P 1'
#
loop_
_entity.id
_entity.type
_entity.pdbx_description
1 polymer ?
#
loop_
_entity_poly.entity_id
_entity_poly.type
_entity_poly.pdbx_seq_one_letter_code
_entity_poly.pdbx_strand_id
1 'polypeptide(L)'
;MKGWELYSWPQKEQGCNDWNYAILPGTNRLKSYNEVTSDTVLLKVIGNEQLKLLLNKFPKNENIFWVGEKWLSQSWGLSNISYQNLKLPSSVTTVAIKQHALLLQLNLTIDE
;
A
#
# COMPACT_ATOMS: atom_id res chain seq x y z
N MET A 1 -14.01 12.18 -2.73
CA MET A 1 -12.89 11.38 -3.28
C MET A 1 -12.99 9.96 -2.75
N LYS A 2 -12.52 8.95 -3.48
CA LYS A 2 -12.61 7.51 -3.11
C LYS A 2 -11.58 7.06 -2.06
N GLY A 3 -10.90 8.01 -1.41
CA GLY A 3 -9.77 7.74 -0.53
C GLY A 3 -8.51 7.41 -1.31
N TRP A 4 -7.60 6.73 -0.64
CA TRP A 4 -6.27 6.39 -1.12
C TRP A 4 -6.07 4.88 -1.11
N GLU A 5 -5.24 4.37 -2.01
CA GLU A 5 -4.84 2.98 -2.08
C GLU A 5 -3.36 2.90 -1.72
N LEU A 6 -3.04 2.12 -0.67
CA LEU A 6 -1.68 1.79 -0.27
C LEU A 6 -1.32 0.43 -0.85
N TYR A 7 -0.18 0.36 -1.51
CA TYR A 7 0.40 -0.86 -2.05
C TYR A 7 1.77 -1.11 -1.43
N SER A 8 2.17 -2.38 -1.39
CA SER A 8 3.46 -2.80 -0.87
C SER A 8 4.05 -3.97 -1.66
N TRP A 9 5.38 -4.03 -1.72
CA TRP A 9 6.12 -5.15 -2.30
C TRP A 9 7.52 -5.27 -1.67
N PRO A 10 8.09 -6.48 -1.60
CA PRO A 10 9.41 -6.66 -1.02
C PRO A 10 10.48 -5.96 -1.86
N GLN A 11 11.50 -5.39 -1.21
CA GLN A 11 12.71 -4.92 -1.88
C GLN A 11 13.47 -6.12 -2.46
N LYS A 12 14.08 -5.94 -3.64
CA LYS A 12 14.78 -7.01 -4.37
C LYS A 12 16.21 -7.26 -3.88
N GLU A 13 16.74 -6.44 -2.98
CA GLU A 13 18.15 -6.49 -2.59
C GLU A 13 18.43 -7.57 -1.54
N GLN A 14 19.45 -8.40 -1.80
CA GLN A 14 19.80 -9.53 -0.95
C GLN A 14 20.20 -9.05 0.45
N GLY A 15 19.51 -9.56 1.47
CA GLY A 15 19.78 -9.26 2.88
C GLY A 15 19.03 -8.03 3.44
N CYS A 16 18.32 -7.29 2.60
CA CYS A 16 17.48 -6.18 3.06
C CYS A 16 16.03 -6.65 3.24
N ASN A 17 15.54 -6.63 4.48
CA ASN A 17 14.14 -6.96 4.82
C ASN A 17 13.17 -5.77 4.64
N ASP A 18 13.58 -4.79 3.86
CA ASP A 18 12.82 -3.57 3.64
C ASP A 18 11.72 -3.76 2.58
N TRP A 19 10.71 -2.91 2.72
CA TRP A 19 9.51 -2.93 1.91
C TRP A 19 9.38 -1.62 1.15
N ASN A 20 8.98 -1.74 -0.11
CA ASN A 20 8.55 -0.59 -0.87
C ASN A 20 7.06 -0.35 -0.61
N TYR A 21 6.69 0.91 -0.59
CA TYR A 21 5.32 1.36 -0.41
C TYR A 21 4.98 2.43 -1.44
N ALA A 22 3.75 2.40 -1.94
CA ALA A 22 3.21 3.43 -2.81
C ALA A 22 1.77 3.76 -2.41
N ILE A 23 1.47 5.06 -2.27
CA ILE A 23 0.11 5.54 -2.08
C ILE A 23 -0.37 6.19 -3.38
N LEU A 24 -1.49 5.71 -3.91
CA LEU A 24 -2.11 6.27 -5.11
C LEU A 24 -3.56 6.67 -4.84
N PRO A 25 -4.13 7.63 -5.59
CA PRO A 25 -5.54 7.97 -5.47
C PRO A 25 -6.42 6.76 -5.78
N GLY A 26 -7.44 6.51 -4.97
CA GLY A 26 -8.39 5.41 -5.19
C GLY A 26 -9.16 5.58 -6.50
N THR A 27 -9.23 4.51 -7.31
CA THR A 27 -9.91 4.55 -8.62
C THR A 27 -10.99 3.48 -8.76
N ASN A 28 -11.86 3.62 -9.76
CA ASN A 28 -12.84 2.59 -10.16
C ASN A 28 -12.23 1.36 -10.84
N ARG A 29 -10.91 1.38 -11.07
CA ARG A 29 -10.18 0.31 -11.71
C ARG A 29 -9.02 -0.10 -10.82
N LEU A 30 -8.60 -1.34 -10.99
CA LEU A 30 -7.38 -1.85 -10.39
C LEU A 30 -6.16 -1.26 -11.10
N LYS A 31 -5.07 -1.08 -10.34
CA LYS A 31 -3.78 -0.59 -10.84
C LYS A 31 -2.83 -1.77 -11.00
N SER A 32 -2.20 -1.86 -12.16
CA SER A 32 -1.20 -2.89 -12.45
C SER A 32 0.07 -2.71 -11.63
N TYR A 33 0.90 -3.76 -11.57
CA TYR A 33 2.23 -3.68 -10.95
C TYR A 33 3.06 -2.51 -11.52
N ASN A 34 3.10 -2.37 -12.84
CA ASN A 34 3.89 -1.33 -13.50
C ASN A 34 3.42 0.08 -13.14
N GLU A 35 2.10 0.27 -12.97
CA GLU A 35 1.55 1.56 -12.54
C GLU A 35 1.90 1.88 -11.09
N VAL A 36 1.79 0.90 -10.19
CA VAL A 36 2.10 1.06 -8.76
C VAL A 36 3.60 1.32 -8.53
N THR A 37 4.46 0.65 -9.31
CA THR A 37 5.92 0.70 -9.14
C THR A 37 6.61 1.76 -10.00
N SER A 38 5.88 2.42 -10.90
CA SER A 38 6.39 3.45 -11.79
C SER A 38 7.16 4.55 -11.03
N ASP A 39 8.20 5.10 -11.66
CA ASP A 39 8.97 6.22 -11.12
C ASP A 39 8.19 7.54 -11.13
N THR A 40 7.06 7.58 -11.85
CA THR A 40 6.14 8.72 -11.82
C THR A 40 5.26 8.76 -10.57
N VAL A 41 5.26 7.71 -9.75
CA VAL A 41 4.49 7.68 -8.50
C VAL A 41 5.17 8.55 -7.44
N LEU A 42 4.54 9.69 -7.14
CA LEU A 42 5.11 10.70 -6.24
C LEU A 42 5.12 10.29 -4.76
N LEU A 43 4.17 9.47 -4.33
CA LEU A 43 4.04 9.02 -2.95
C LEU A 43 4.59 7.59 -2.79
N LYS A 44 5.83 7.40 -3.24
CA LYS A 44 6.57 6.13 -3.15
C LYS A 44 7.69 6.25 -2.13
N VAL A 45 7.80 5.29 -1.21
CA VAL A 45 8.82 5.28 -0.14
C VAL A 45 9.35 3.87 0.12
N ILE A 46 10.51 3.79 0.76
CA ILE A 46 11.16 2.53 1.16
C ILE A 46 11.27 2.50 2.69
N GLY A 47 10.86 1.40 3.29
CA GLY A 47 10.95 1.16 4.73
C GLY A 47 9.77 1.69 5.54
N ASN A 48 9.52 1.04 6.67
CA ASN A 48 8.35 1.30 7.52
C ASN A 48 8.35 2.72 8.10
N GLU A 49 9.52 3.25 8.48
CA GLU A 49 9.63 4.59 9.05
C GLU A 49 9.30 5.68 8.02
N GLN A 50 9.71 5.50 6.77
CA GLN A 50 9.35 6.46 5.71
C GLN A 50 7.86 6.41 5.36
N LEU A 51 7.24 5.23 5.44
CA LEU A 51 5.79 5.11 5.32
C LEU A 51 5.07 5.88 6.44
N LYS A 52 5.50 5.73 7.70
CA LYS A 52 4.92 6.49 8.82
C LYS A 52 5.04 8.00 8.62
N LEU A 53 6.20 8.48 8.15
CA LEU A 53 6.41 9.90 7.83
C LEU A 53 5.54 10.37 6.67
N LEU A 54 5.33 9.53 5.66
CA LEU A 54 4.42 9.82 4.56
C LEU A 54 2.96 9.92 5.06
N LEU A 55 2.51 9.00 5.92
CA LEU A 55 1.18 9.02 6.51
C LEU A 55 0.90 10.29 7.33
N ASN A 56 1.91 10.84 8.01
CA ASN A 56 1.78 12.10 8.75
C ASN A 56 1.36 13.31 7.87
N LYS A 57 1.51 13.21 6.55
CA LYS A 57 1.15 14.27 5.60
C LYS A 57 -0.33 14.23 5.19
N PHE A 58 -1.06 13.18 5.54
CA PHE A 58 -2.46 13.05 5.20
C PHE A 58 -3.34 13.81 6.21
N PRO A 59 -4.39 14.50 5.75
CA PRO A 59 -5.40 15.06 6.64
C PRO A 59 -6.06 13.99 7.52
N LYS A 60 -6.49 14.39 8.71
CA LYS A 60 -7.28 13.54 9.61
C LYS A 60 -8.56 13.07 8.91
N ASN A 61 -9.03 11.89 9.29
CA ASN A 61 -10.22 11.19 8.76
C ASN A 61 -10.13 10.76 7.28
N GLU A 62 -8.95 10.87 6.66
CA GLU A 62 -8.74 10.29 5.33
C GLU A 62 -8.83 8.76 5.37
N ASN A 63 -9.38 8.19 4.30
CA ASN A 63 -9.52 6.76 4.13
C ASN A 63 -8.37 6.24 3.29
N ILE A 64 -7.63 5.28 3.82
CA ILE A 64 -6.54 4.60 3.13
C ILE A 64 -6.87 3.11 3.14
N PHE A 65 -6.95 2.52 1.96
CA PHE A 65 -7.15 1.09 1.77
C PHE A 65 -5.83 0.44 1.41
N TRP A 66 -5.31 -0.42 2.28
CA TRP A 66 -4.11 -1.19 1.99
C TRP A 66 -4.47 -2.45 1.22
N VAL A 67 -4.05 -2.46 -0.04
CA VAL A 67 -4.34 -3.51 -0.99
C VAL A 67 -3.47 -4.74 -0.71
N GLY A 68 -4.11 -5.82 -0.26
CA GLY A 68 -3.48 -7.10 0.02
C GLY A 68 -3.69 -8.17 -1.05
N GLU A 69 -2.94 -9.28 -0.93
CA GLU A 69 -2.95 -10.39 -1.89
C GLU A 69 -4.35 -10.98 -2.09
N LYS A 70 -5.15 -11.07 -1.02
CA LYS A 70 -6.52 -11.58 -1.08
C LYS A 70 -7.48 -10.67 -1.84
N TRP A 71 -7.46 -9.36 -1.57
CA TRP A 71 -8.26 -8.40 -2.34
C TRP A 71 -7.92 -8.45 -3.82
N LEU A 72 -6.61 -8.48 -4.09
CA LEU A 72 -6.09 -8.68 -5.42
C LEU A 72 -6.68 -9.99 -5.98
N SER A 73 -6.55 -11.14 -5.30
CA SER A 73 -7.05 -12.45 -5.75
C SER A 73 -8.54 -12.57 -6.00
N GLN A 74 -9.35 -11.92 -5.21
CA GLN A 74 -10.80 -11.91 -5.41
C GLN A 74 -11.20 -11.02 -6.58
N SER A 75 -10.45 -9.95 -6.80
CA SER A 75 -10.63 -9.06 -7.96
C SER A 75 -9.99 -9.62 -9.25
N TRP A 76 -9.19 -10.69 -9.16
CA TRP A 76 -8.38 -11.26 -10.26
C TRP A 76 -9.15 -12.06 -11.32
N GLY A 77 -10.37 -12.53 -11.03
CA GLY A 77 -11.09 -13.46 -11.91
C GLY A 77 -11.44 -12.97 -13.32
N LEU A 78 -11.16 -11.70 -13.68
CA LEU A 78 -11.66 -11.08 -14.90
C LEU A 78 -10.65 -10.19 -15.67
N SER A 79 -9.37 -10.10 -15.28
CA SER A 79 -8.44 -9.12 -15.91
C SER A 79 -7.05 -9.66 -16.28
N ASN A 80 -6.55 -9.30 -17.47
CA ASN A 80 -5.18 -9.58 -17.95
C ASN A 80 -4.10 -8.71 -17.26
N ILE A 81 -4.33 -8.27 -16.02
CA ILE A 81 -3.45 -7.35 -15.31
C ILE A 81 -2.46 -8.16 -14.44
N SER A 82 -1.16 -7.93 -14.62
CA SER A 82 -0.12 -8.53 -13.78
C SER A 82 0.15 -7.68 -12.54
N TYR A 83 0.06 -8.30 -11.36
CA TYR A 83 0.34 -7.69 -10.05
C TYR A 83 1.65 -8.19 -9.42
N GLN A 84 2.38 -9.08 -10.11
CA GLN A 84 3.68 -9.63 -9.73
C GLN A 84 3.82 -9.96 -8.23
N ASN A 85 4.69 -9.25 -7.51
CA ASN A 85 4.99 -9.46 -6.10
C ASN A 85 4.37 -8.39 -5.18
N LEU A 86 3.29 -7.71 -5.62
CA LEU A 86 2.48 -6.90 -4.70
C LEU A 86 1.90 -7.81 -3.63
N LYS A 87 2.22 -7.49 -2.38
CA LYS A 87 1.73 -8.24 -1.22
C LYS A 87 1.86 -7.45 0.07
N LEU A 88 1.17 -7.91 1.10
CA LEU A 88 1.31 -7.32 2.43
C LEU A 88 2.64 -7.74 3.07
N PRO A 89 3.25 -6.85 3.87
CA PRO A 89 4.28 -7.21 4.84
C PRO A 89 3.77 -8.20 5.89
N SER A 90 4.65 -8.61 6.79
CA SER A 90 4.26 -9.44 7.94
C SER A 90 3.15 -8.77 8.78
N SER A 91 2.34 -9.58 9.46
CA SER A 91 1.28 -9.09 10.36
C SER A 91 1.80 -8.12 11.42
N VAL A 92 3.03 -8.34 11.93
CA VAL A 92 3.70 -7.41 12.85
C VAL A 92 3.84 -6.02 12.23
N THR A 93 4.23 -5.96 10.95
CA THR A 93 4.38 -4.70 10.21
C THR A 93 3.03 -4.06 9.90
N THR A 94 2.05 -4.85 9.42
CA THR A 94 0.72 -4.31 9.09
C THR A 94 0.02 -3.74 10.32
N VAL A 95 0.10 -4.43 11.46
CA VAL A 95 -0.41 -3.96 12.76
C VAL A 95 0.28 -2.68 13.21
N ALA A 96 1.61 -2.61 13.13
CA ALA A 96 2.35 -1.42 13.55
C ALA A 96 1.99 -0.17 12.71
N ILE A 97 1.85 -0.34 11.39
CA ILE A 97 1.44 0.75 10.50
C ILE A 97 -0.03 1.15 10.76
N LYS A 98 -0.92 0.17 11.01
CA LYS A 98 -2.32 0.44 11.37
C LYS A 98 -2.46 1.20 12.68
N GLN A 99 -1.68 0.84 13.68
CA GLN A 99 -1.61 1.58 14.95
C GLN A 99 -1.11 3.01 14.75
N HIS A 100 -0.06 3.20 13.93
CA HIS A 100 0.43 4.54 13.60
C HIS A 100 -0.64 5.38 12.88
N ALA A 101 -1.33 4.81 11.90
CA ALA A 101 -2.42 5.47 11.19
C ALA A 101 -3.56 5.90 12.15
N LEU A 102 -3.90 5.05 13.14
CA LEU A 102 -4.90 5.36 14.16
C LEU A 102 -4.50 6.57 15.01
N LEU A 103 -3.23 6.69 15.41
CA LEU A 103 -2.73 7.86 16.16
C LEU A 103 -2.88 9.16 15.36
N LEU A 104 -2.80 9.08 14.03
CA LEU A 104 -3.01 10.19 13.11
C LEU A 104 -4.49 10.46 12.79
N GLN A 105 -5.41 9.66 13.34
CA GLN A 105 -6.84 9.70 13.02
C GLN A 105 -7.11 9.38 11.54
N LEU A 106 -6.29 8.52 10.93
CA LEU A 106 -6.51 8.00 9.58
C LEU A 106 -7.29 6.70 9.65
N ASN A 107 -8.19 6.49 8.69
CA ASN A 107 -8.95 5.26 8.56
C ASN A 107 -8.18 4.31 7.64
N LEU A 108 -7.22 3.56 8.20
CA LEU A 108 -6.49 2.52 7.47
C LEU A 108 -7.22 1.17 7.56
N THR A 109 -7.75 0.72 6.44
CA THR A 109 -8.33 -0.62 6.28
C THR A 109 -7.36 -1.53 5.54
N ILE A 110 -7.35 -2.81 5.90
CA ILE A 110 -6.50 -3.83 5.30
C ILE A 110 -7.43 -5.01 5.01
N ASP A 111 -7.40 -5.53 3.79
CA ASP A 111 -8.09 -6.78 3.46
C ASP A 111 -7.05 -7.90 3.34
N GLU A 112 -6.93 -8.64 4.43
CA GLU A 112 -6.04 -9.81 4.62
C GLU A 112 -6.72 -11.11 4.17
#